data_AF-A0A1F7NC95-F1
#
_entry.id   AF-A0A1F7NC95-F1
#
_cell.length_a   1.000
_cell.length_b   1.000
_cell.length_c   1.000
_cell.angle_alpha   90.00
_cell.angle_beta   90.00
_cell.angle_gamma   90.00
#
_symmetry.space_group_name_H-M   'P 1'
#
loop_
_entity.id
_entity.type
_entity.pdbx_description
1 polymer ?
#
loop_
_entity_poly.entity_id
_entity_poly.type
_entity_poly.pdbx_seq_one_letter_code
_entity_poly.pdbx_strand_id
1 'polypeptide(L)' 'MDKYLYTYDCPDPELIIRTSGEVRLSGFMLWQSAYSEFYFCDVHWPAFRKIDFLRAIRSYQHRQRRFGR' A
#
# COMPACT_ATOMS: atom_id res chain seq x y z
N MET A 1 -21.53 -3.60 1.84
CA MET A 1 -20.87 -4.19 0.66
C MET A 1 -19.70 -5.05 1.09
N ASP A 2 -18.94 -4.60 2.08
CA ASP A 2 -17.72 -5.27 2.61
C ASP A 2 -17.89 -6.75 2.94
N LYS A 3 -19.01 -7.15 3.55
CA LYS A 3 -19.32 -8.57 3.91
C LYS A 3 -19.36 -9.54 2.73
N TYR A 4 -19.37 -9.04 1.49
CA TYR A 4 -19.37 -9.86 0.28
C TYR A 4 -18.03 -9.83 -0.46
N LEU A 5 -17.04 -9.08 0.06
CA LEU A 5 -15.68 -9.05 -0.50
C LEU A 5 -14.86 -10.20 0.10
N TYR A 6 -13.91 -10.73 -0.68
CA TYR A 6 -13.01 -11.78 -0.21
C TYR A 6 -12.20 -11.38 1.04
N THR A 7 -12.06 -10.09 1.31
CA THR A 7 -11.28 -9.55 2.42
C THR A 7 -12.13 -9.10 3.61
N TYR A 8 -13.40 -9.51 3.70
CA TYR A 8 -14.34 -8.94 4.68
C TYR A 8 -13.91 -9.11 6.16
N ASP A 9 -13.15 -10.15 6.48
CA ASP A 9 -12.58 -10.39 7.82
C ASP A 9 -11.16 -9.81 8.00
N CYS A 10 -10.64 -9.11 7.00
CA CYS A 10 -9.33 -8.48 7.03
C CYS A 10 -9.49 -6.95 7.12
N PRO A 11 -8.71 -6.25 7.97
CA PRO A 11 -8.72 -4.80 7.98
C PRO A 11 -8.23 -4.24 6.65
N ASP A 12 -8.73 -3.06 6.29
CA ASP A 12 -8.27 -2.33 5.11
C ASP A 12 -6.78 -2.00 5.23
N PRO A 13 -5.99 -2.12 4.14
CA PRO A 13 -4.57 -1.85 4.17
C PRO A 13 -4.31 -0.36 4.43
N GLU A 14 -3.39 -0.05 5.34
CA GLU A 14 -2.97 1.33 5.54
C GLU A 14 -1.89 1.79 4.55
N LEU A 15 -1.09 0.84 4.05
CA LEU A 15 0.02 1.08 3.14
C LEU A 15 0.06 -0.01 2.07
N ILE A 16 0.12 0.39 0.80
CA ILE A 16 0.34 -0.48 -0.34
C ILE A 16 1.69 -0.16 -0.97
N ILE A 17 2.57 -1.16 -1.01
CA ILE A 17 3.91 -1.07 -1.60
C ILE A 17 3.86 -1.70 -2.99
N ARG A 18 4.30 -0.96 -4.01
CA ARG A 18 4.41 -1.45 -5.38
C ARG A 18 5.84 -1.31 -5.90
N THR A 19 6.40 -2.44 -6.31
CA THR A 19 7.74 -2.58 -6.86
C THR A 19 7.78 -2.36 -8.37
N SER A 20 8.99 -2.36 -8.95
CA SER A 20 9.25 -2.26 -10.40
C SER A 20 8.93 -0.91 -11.05
N GLY A 21 8.84 0.18 -10.29
CA GLY A 21 8.74 1.56 -10.82
C GLY A 21 7.37 1.94 -11.41
N GLU A 22 6.38 1.05 -11.31
CA GLU A 22 5.07 1.25 -11.93
C GLU A 22 4.14 2.08 -11.04
N VAL A 23 3.72 3.26 -11.49
CA VAL A 23 2.82 4.17 -10.75
C VAL A 23 1.36 3.92 -11.12
N ARG A 24 0.84 2.72 -10.79
CA ARG A 24 -0.58 2.36 -10.94
C ARG A 24 -1.00 1.33 -9.90
N LEU A 25 -2.30 1.06 -9.75
CA LEU A 25 -2.78 -0.05 -8.90
C LEU A 25 -3.10 -1.33 -9.68
N SER A 26 -3.36 -1.23 -10.98
CA SER A 26 -3.71 -2.39 -11.82
C SER A 26 -4.90 -3.21 -11.29
N GLY A 27 -5.90 -2.55 -10.69
CA GLY A 27 -7.09 -3.22 -10.16
C GLY A 27 -6.89 -3.95 -8.84
N PHE A 28 -5.73 -3.79 -8.18
CA PHE A 28 -5.46 -4.42 -6.89
C PHE A 28 -6.19 -3.69 -5.76
N MET A 29 -7.09 -4.40 -5.06
CA MET A 29 -7.80 -3.95 -3.85
C MET A 29 -8.44 -2.56 -3.97
N LEU A 30 -9.15 -2.28 -5.06
CA LEU A 30 -9.70 -0.95 -5.36
C LEU A 30 -10.59 -0.39 -4.24
N TRP A 31 -11.39 -1.25 -3.61
CA TRP A 31 -12.31 -0.83 -2.54
C TRP A 31 -11.55 -0.59 -1.23
N GLN A 32 -10.75 -1.57 -0.83
CA GLN A 32 -10.00 -1.54 0.44
C GLN A 32 -8.89 -0.47 0.41
N SER A 33 -8.41 -0.10 -0.77
CA SER A 33 -7.34 0.90 -0.93
C SER A 33 -7.80 2.36 -0.93
N ALA A 34 -9.09 2.61 -0.74
CA ALA A 34 -9.67 3.96 -0.81
C ALA A 34 -8.97 4.99 0.10
N TYR A 35 -8.47 4.53 1.25
CA TYR A 35 -7.75 5.36 2.22
C TYR A 35 -6.29 4.92 2.45
N SER A 36 -5.78 4.00 1.64
CA SER A 36 -4.39 3.54 1.76
C SER A 36 -3.41 4.60 1.27
N GLU A 37 -2.25 4.65 1.90
CA GLU A 37 -1.09 5.31 1.32
C GLU A 37 -0.40 4.39 0.30
N PHE A 38 0.16 4.99 -0.75
CA PHE A 38 0.89 4.27 -1.79
C PHE A 38 2.38 4.60 -1.75
N TYR A 39 3.20 3.55 -1.75
CA TYR A 39 4.65 3.65 -1.85
C TYR A 39 5.12 2.90 -3.10
N PHE A 40 5.61 3.64 -4.09
CA PHE A 40 6.16 3.10 -5.32
C PHE A 40 7.69 3.08 -5.25
N CYS A 41 8.31 1.98 -5.64
CA CYS A 41 9.77 1.91 -5.74
C CYS A 41 10.23 1.17 -7.01
N ASP A 42 11.38 1.59 -7.53
CA ASP A 42 11.95 1.06 -8.77
C ASP A 42 12.53 -0.34 -8.63
N VAL A 43 12.81 -0.77 -7.40
CA VAL A 43 13.36 -2.11 -7.11
C VAL A 43 12.39 -3.18 -7.62
N HIS A 44 12.88 -4.09 -8.45
CA HIS A 44 12.09 -5.25 -8.92
C HIS A 44 11.81 -6.21 -7.78
N TRP A 45 10.63 -6.87 -7.81
CA TRP A 45 10.19 -7.77 -6.73
C TRP A 45 11.23 -8.83 -6.31
N PRO A 46 11.91 -9.55 -7.22
CA PRO A 46 12.93 -10.53 -6.82
C PRO A 46 14.15 -9.92 -6.09
N ALA A 47 14.39 -8.62 -6.30
CA ALA A 47 15.48 -7.88 -5.67
C ALA A 47 15.03 -7.06 -4.44
N PHE A 48 13.75 -7.14 -4.06
CA PHE A 48 13.20 -6.39 -2.93
C PHE A 48 13.70 -6.98 -1.60
N ARG A 49 14.38 -6.14 -0.79
CA ARG A 49 15.00 -6.58 0.47
C ARG A 49 14.31 -5.96 1.67
N LYS A 50 14.62 -6.49 2.86
CA LYS A 50 14.17 -5.95 4.15
C LYS A 50 14.46 -4.45 4.30
N ILE A 51 15.59 -3.96 3.77
CA ILE A 51 15.92 -2.53 3.82
C ILE A 51 14.95 -1.67 3.00
N ASP A 52 14.46 -2.19 1.87
CA ASP A 52 13.51 -1.51 1.01
C ASP A 52 12.12 -1.45 1.66
N PHE A 53 11.72 -2.55 2.33
CA PHE A 53 10.54 -2.56 3.19
C PHE A 53 10.64 -1.52 4.32
N LEU A 54 11.76 -1.49 5.05
CA LEU A 54 11.95 -0.52 6.14
C LEU A 54 11.96 0.93 5.63
N ARG A 55 12.44 1.18 4.40
CA ARG A 55 12.34 2.49 3.75
C ARG A 55 10.88 2.87 3.47
N ALA A 56 10.07 1.94 2.99
CA ALA A 56 8.63 2.15 2.78
C ALA A 56 7.92 2.48 4.10
N ILE A 57 8.18 1.71 5.16
CA ILE A 57 7.61 1.97 6.51
C ILE A 57 8.06 3.33 7.04
N ARG A 58 9.34 3.68 6.92
CA ARG A 58 9.83 5.01 7.33
C ARG A 58 9.14 6.13 6.55
N SER A 59 8.97 5.96 5.24
CA SER A 59 8.26 6.95 4.42
C SER A 59 6.82 7.13 4.88
N TYR A 60 6.12 6.02 5.14
CA TYR A 60 4.75 6.01 5.65
C TYR A 60 4.64 6.72 7.02
N GLN A 61 5.50 6.37 7.99
CA GLN A 61 5.50 6.99 9.32
C GLN A 61 5.81 8.50 9.29
N HIS A 62 6.59 8.95 8.31
CA HIS A 62 6.99 10.35 8.20
C HIS A 62 5.92 11.23 7.55
N ARG A 63 4.94 10.64 6.86
CA ARG A 63 3.81 11.39 6.31
C ARG A 63 2.88 11.76 7.45
N GLN A 64 2.63 13.06 7.58
CA GLN A 64 1.57 13.51 8.47
C GLN A 64 0.24 13.08 7.88
N ARG A 65 -0.40 12.11 8.53
CA ARG A 65 -1.76 11.71 8.22
C ARG A 65 -2.66 12.92 8.39
N ARG A 66 -3.04 13.53 7.27
CA ARG A 66 -4.21 14.38 7.22
C ARG A 66 -5.41 13.44 7.26
N PHE A 67 -5.78 12.99 8.46
CA PHE A 67 -7.15 12.53 8.67
C PHE A 67 -8.04 13.70 8.26
N GLY A 68 -8.67 13.59 7.09
CA GLY A 68 -9.83 14.40 6.78
C GLY A 68 -10.85 14.17 7.88
N ARG A 69 -11.51 15.24 8.32
CA ARG A 69 -12.71 15.16 9.16
C ARG A 69 -13.72 14.15 8.62
#